data_AF-A0A1B6M7G6-F1
#
_entry.id   AF-A0A1B6M7G6-F1
#
_cell.length_a   1.000
_cell.length_b   1.000
_cell.length_c   1.000
_cell.angle_alpha   90.00
_cell.angle_beta   90.00
_cell.angle_gamma   90.00
#
_symmetry.space_group_name_H-M   'P 1'
#
loop_
_entity.id
_entity.type
_entity.pdbx_description
1 polymer ?
#
loop_
_entity_poly.entity_id
_entity_poly.type
_entity_poly.pdbx_seq_one_letter_code
_entity_poly.pdbx_strand_id
1 'polypeptide(L)'
;NSGEWMEDYDYVNLESKESVARQHAEIREALPAELRKSYDALVHEAEKMAISNDKKLEDGMDPSDLQVLSFYSAQCTTHASHLTHAIDAFLQTVEHNQPPKVFLAHGKFVVLSAHKLVHIGDTVHRNVGCADVRTRVLACANTLSEALAATVHKTKRAAQQFPSVTAVQEMVDSVVDISHLARDLKMSLKIVAQ
;
A
#
# COMPACT_ATOMS: atom_id res chain seq x y z
N ASN A 1 26.85 14.95 -27.25
CA ASN A 1 26.51 13.53 -27.01
C ASN A 1 26.34 13.35 -25.52
N SER A 2 25.08 13.20 -25.13
CA SER A 2 24.60 12.50 -23.92
C SER A 2 24.97 13.06 -22.55
N GLY A 3 24.04 13.79 -21.95
CA GLY A 3 24.01 14.01 -20.51
C GLY A 3 23.04 15.11 -20.13
N GLU A 4 21.73 14.82 -20.13
CA GLU A 4 20.67 15.62 -19.45
C GLU A 4 19.27 15.02 -19.72
N TRP A 5 19.08 13.71 -19.49
CA TRP A 5 17.76 13.08 -19.64
C TRP A 5 17.48 12.04 -18.54
N MET A 6 17.96 12.28 -17.32
CA MET A 6 17.83 11.28 -16.25
C MET A 6 17.48 11.88 -14.88
N GLU A 7 16.79 13.03 -14.82
CA GLU A 7 16.39 13.65 -13.54
C GLU A 7 14.87 13.88 -13.35
N ASP A 8 14.01 13.54 -14.31
CA ASP A 8 12.55 13.76 -14.17
C ASP A 8 11.73 12.51 -13.77
N TYR A 9 12.34 11.59 -13.01
CA TYR A 9 11.60 10.46 -12.39
C TYR A 9 11.33 10.72 -10.91
N ASP A 10 10.86 11.93 -10.57
CA ASP A 10 10.33 12.23 -9.25
C ASP A 10 8.78 12.20 -9.28
N TYR A 11 8.24 10.99 -9.15
CA TYR A 11 6.80 10.79 -9.01
C TYR A 11 6.38 11.31 -7.62
N VAL A 12 5.45 12.28 -7.64
CA VAL A 12 4.82 12.98 -6.50
C VAL A 12 5.53 14.26 -6.09
N ASN A 13 5.42 15.29 -6.93
CA ASN A 13 5.56 16.68 -6.48
C ASN A 13 4.16 17.19 -6.06
N LEU A 14 4.04 17.70 -4.82
CA LEU A 14 2.85 18.41 -4.32
C LEU A 14 2.78 19.79 -4.99
N GLU A 15 2.58 19.79 -6.30
CA GLU A 15 2.60 21.00 -7.10
C GLU A 15 1.31 21.79 -6.92
N SER A 16 1.47 23.10 -6.68
CA SER A 16 0.37 24.05 -6.65
C SER A 16 -0.46 23.95 -7.93
N LYS A 17 -1.77 24.14 -7.83
CA LYS A 17 -2.68 24.14 -9.00
C LYS A 17 -2.22 25.08 -10.13
N GLU A 18 -1.47 26.13 -9.79
CA GLU A 18 -0.90 27.09 -10.72
C GLU A 18 0.34 26.56 -11.46
N SER A 19 1.22 25.80 -10.79
CA SER A 19 2.39 25.19 -11.44
C SER A 19 2.00 24.08 -12.40
N VAL A 20 1.01 23.27 -12.01
CA VAL A 20 0.41 22.23 -12.87
C VAL A 20 -0.21 22.86 -14.14
N ALA A 21 -0.94 23.96 -13.98
CA ALA A 21 -1.53 24.68 -15.12
C ALA A 21 -0.46 25.24 -16.09
N ARG A 22 0.66 25.74 -15.55
CA ARG A 22 1.79 26.22 -16.36
C ARG A 22 2.47 25.09 -17.14
N GLN A 23 2.75 23.97 -16.49
CA GLN A 23 3.34 22.80 -17.16
C GLN A 23 2.42 22.26 -18.27
N HIS A 24 1.11 22.16 -18.02
CA HIS A 24 0.18 21.75 -19.08
C HIS A 24 0.19 22.70 -20.27
N ALA A 25 0.28 24.01 -20.04
CA ALA A 25 0.36 25.00 -21.10
C ALA A 25 1.66 24.86 -21.92
N GLU A 26 2.81 24.71 -21.26
CA GLU A 26 4.11 24.54 -21.92
C GLU A 26 4.16 23.27 -22.78
N ILE A 27 3.69 22.14 -22.24
CA ILE A 27 3.61 20.86 -22.98
C ILE A 27 2.67 21.00 -24.19
N ARG A 28 1.51 21.65 -23.99
CA ARG A 28 0.54 21.87 -25.07
C ARG A 28 1.10 22.72 -26.20
N GLU A 29 1.92 23.72 -25.89
CA GLU A 29 2.57 24.56 -26.89
C GLU A 29 3.66 23.80 -27.67
N ALA A 30 4.42 22.95 -26.99
CA ALA A 30 5.46 22.10 -27.60
C ALA A 30 4.89 20.98 -28.50
N LEU A 31 3.60 20.64 -28.34
CA LEU A 31 2.97 19.57 -29.12
C LEU A 31 2.59 20.00 -30.55
N PRO A 32 2.76 19.09 -31.54
CA PRO A 32 2.20 19.25 -32.88
C PRO A 32 0.67 19.45 -32.85
N ALA A 33 0.14 20.23 -33.80
CA ALA A 33 -1.27 20.63 -33.84
C ALA A 33 -2.27 19.46 -33.83
N GLU A 34 -1.88 18.32 -34.41
CA GLU A 34 -2.70 17.10 -34.47
C GLU A 34 -2.85 16.42 -33.11
N LEU A 35 -1.86 16.56 -32.22
CA LEU A 35 -1.82 15.92 -30.90
C LEU A 35 -2.42 16.79 -29.78
N ARG A 36 -2.50 18.11 -29.99
CA ARG A 36 -3.03 19.06 -28.99
C ARG A 36 -4.45 18.70 -28.54
N LYS A 37 -5.33 18.32 -29.46
CA LYS A 37 -6.72 17.91 -29.12
C LYS A 37 -6.78 16.66 -28.27
N SER A 38 -5.93 15.67 -28.57
CA SER A 38 -5.85 14.43 -27.78
C SER A 38 -5.30 14.70 -26.39
N TYR A 39 -4.30 15.57 -26.29
CA TYR A 39 -3.71 15.98 -25.01
C TYR A 39 -4.72 16.76 -24.15
N ASP A 40 -5.43 17.74 -24.73
CA ASP A 40 -6.46 18.51 -24.03
C ASP A 40 -7.57 17.59 -23.46
N ALA A 41 -7.96 16.54 -24.21
CA ALA A 41 -8.93 15.56 -23.75
C ALA A 41 -8.41 14.70 -22.57
N LEU A 42 -7.14 14.30 -22.62
CA LEU A 42 -6.49 13.52 -21.55
C LEU A 42 -6.34 14.34 -20.26
N VAL A 43 -5.95 15.61 -20.37
CA VAL A 43 -5.85 16.52 -19.23
C VAL A 43 -7.24 16.73 -18.60
N HIS A 44 -8.26 16.97 -19.42
CA HIS A 44 -9.63 17.15 -18.92
C HIS A 44 -10.18 15.88 -18.24
N GLU A 45 -9.91 14.71 -18.78
CA GLU A 45 -10.31 13.44 -18.17
C GLU A 45 -9.58 13.20 -16.83
N ALA A 46 -8.28 13.52 -16.77
CA ALA A 46 -7.50 13.44 -15.53
C ALA A 46 -8.03 14.41 -14.45
N GLU A 47 -8.34 15.66 -14.80
CA GLU A 47 -8.96 16.63 -13.90
C GLU A 47 -10.32 16.14 -13.38
N LYS A 48 -11.15 15.57 -14.27
CA LYS A 48 -12.47 15.05 -13.93
C LYS A 48 -12.40 13.82 -13.00
N MET A 49 -11.41 12.96 -13.19
CA MET A 49 -11.15 11.81 -12.32
C MET A 49 -10.61 12.22 -10.95
N ALA A 50 -9.73 13.21 -10.89
CA ALA A 50 -9.24 13.77 -9.63
C ALA A 50 -10.37 14.41 -8.82
N ILE A 51 -11.25 15.19 -9.47
CA ILE A 51 -12.35 15.88 -8.79
C ILE A 51 -13.45 14.91 -8.31
N SER A 52 -13.68 13.80 -9.02
CA SER A 52 -14.76 12.86 -8.68
C SER A 52 -14.45 11.91 -7.52
N ASN A 53 -13.16 11.62 -7.25
CA ASN A 53 -12.76 10.70 -6.18
C ASN A 53 -12.54 11.38 -4.82
N ASP A 54 -12.08 12.64 -4.79
CA ASP A 54 -11.71 13.32 -3.54
C ASP A 54 -12.90 13.99 -2.83
N LYS A 55 -13.86 14.58 -3.56
CA LYS A 55 -14.96 15.31 -2.92
C LYS A 55 -16.05 14.43 -2.32
N LYS A 56 -16.17 13.17 -2.73
CA LYS A 56 -17.34 12.34 -2.43
C LYS A 56 -17.25 11.55 -1.12
N LEU A 57 -16.05 11.38 -0.57
CA LEU A 57 -15.86 10.62 0.66
C LEU A 57 -16.05 11.52 1.89
N GLU A 58 -15.59 12.77 1.89
CA GLU A 58 -15.74 13.65 3.06
C GLU A 58 -17.10 14.37 3.10
N ASP A 59 -17.64 14.76 1.94
CA ASP A 59 -18.92 15.49 1.83
C ASP A 59 -20.10 14.50 1.96
N GLY A 60 -20.36 14.05 3.19
CA GLY A 60 -21.47 13.14 3.52
C GLY A 60 -21.12 11.97 4.44
N MET A 61 -19.87 11.83 4.88
CA MET A 61 -19.52 10.84 5.92
C MET A 61 -19.92 11.32 7.31
N ASP A 62 -20.48 10.41 8.10
CA ASP A 62 -20.88 10.71 9.46
C ASP A 62 -19.64 11.08 10.32
N PRO A 63 -19.72 12.11 11.18
CA PRO A 63 -18.62 12.49 12.06
C PRO A 63 -18.08 11.35 12.94
N SER A 64 -18.94 10.38 13.31
CA SER A 64 -18.55 9.17 14.03
C SER A 64 -17.66 8.27 13.17
N ASP A 65 -18.01 8.07 11.89
CA ASP A 65 -17.19 7.28 10.95
C ASP A 65 -15.81 7.91 10.78
N LEU A 66 -15.75 9.25 10.66
CA LEU A 66 -14.48 9.98 10.54
C LEU A 66 -13.60 9.81 11.78
N GLN A 67 -14.18 9.84 12.99
CA GLN A 67 -13.44 9.60 14.24
C GLN A 67 -12.89 8.17 14.32
N VAL A 68 -13.70 7.17 13.98
CA VAL A 68 -13.28 5.75 13.94
C VAL A 68 -12.12 5.58 12.95
N LEU A 69 -12.25 6.11 11.74
CA LEU A 69 -11.23 6.00 10.70
C LEU A 69 -9.94 6.73 11.08
N SER A 70 -10.03 7.94 11.63
CA SER A 70 -8.86 8.69 12.10
C SER A 70 -8.09 7.90 13.18
N PHE A 71 -8.80 7.37 14.17
CA PHE A 71 -8.21 6.58 15.25
C PHE A 71 -7.55 5.29 14.77
N TYR A 72 -8.24 4.52 13.92
CA TYR A 72 -7.71 3.26 13.40
C TYR A 72 -6.64 3.46 12.33
N SER A 73 -6.67 4.55 11.57
CA SER A 73 -5.59 4.92 10.63
C SER A 73 -4.28 5.22 11.38
N ALA A 74 -4.35 5.94 12.51
CA ALA A 74 -3.19 6.17 13.37
C ALA A 74 -2.65 4.84 13.94
N GLN A 75 -3.52 3.98 14.49
CA GLN A 75 -3.10 2.66 14.98
C GLN A 75 -2.53 1.77 13.88
N CYS A 76 -3.14 1.77 12.69
CA CYS A 76 -2.67 1.01 11.54
C CYS A 76 -1.27 1.46 11.12
N THR A 77 -0.98 2.75 11.20
CA THR A 77 0.35 3.30 10.93
C THR A 77 1.39 2.79 11.93
N THR A 78 1.08 2.82 13.23
CA THR A 78 1.97 2.27 14.26
C THR A 78 2.24 0.77 14.06
N HIS A 79 1.18 -0.01 13.84
CA HIS A 79 1.32 -1.45 13.66
C HIS A 79 1.99 -1.83 12.34
N ALA A 80 1.83 -1.03 11.28
CA ALA A 80 2.58 -1.22 10.04
C ALA A 80 4.08 -1.01 10.26
N SER A 81 4.48 -0.03 11.07
CA SER A 81 5.90 0.16 11.43
C SER A 81 6.48 -1.04 12.18
N HIS A 82 5.74 -1.59 13.16
CA HIS A 82 6.15 -2.81 13.86
C HIS A 82 6.27 -4.02 12.93
N LEU A 83 5.36 -4.13 11.96
CA LEU A 83 5.41 -5.17 10.93
C LEU A 83 6.66 -5.01 10.06
N THR A 84 6.94 -3.82 9.54
CA THR A 84 8.16 -3.54 8.75
C THR A 84 9.40 -3.95 9.53
N HIS A 85 9.52 -3.56 10.79
CA HIS A 85 10.66 -3.96 11.63
C HIS A 85 10.78 -5.49 11.79
N ALA A 86 9.66 -6.19 11.98
CA ALA A 86 9.66 -7.65 12.08
C ALA A 86 10.06 -8.32 10.75
N ILE A 87 9.63 -7.76 9.62
CA ILE A 87 10.00 -8.24 8.28
C ILE A 87 11.50 -8.03 8.05
N ASP A 88 12.03 -6.85 8.33
CA ASP A 88 13.46 -6.56 8.16
C ASP A 88 14.32 -7.51 8.98
N ALA A 89 13.97 -7.72 10.25
CA ALA A 89 14.65 -8.67 11.12
C ALA A 89 14.56 -10.11 10.57
N PHE A 90 13.40 -10.51 10.04
CA PHE A 90 13.24 -11.82 9.38
C PHE A 90 14.13 -11.95 8.14
N LEU A 91 14.14 -10.96 7.24
CA LEU A 91 14.95 -10.97 6.02
C LEU A 91 16.44 -11.05 6.34
N GLN A 92 16.91 -10.32 7.36
CA GLN A 92 18.28 -10.44 7.86
C GLN A 92 18.62 -11.88 8.26
N THR A 93 17.71 -12.62 8.90
CA THR A 93 17.99 -14.04 9.24
C THR A 93 18.16 -14.90 8.00
N VAL A 94 17.44 -14.62 6.92
CA VAL A 94 17.55 -15.36 5.66
C VAL A 94 18.83 -14.98 4.92
N GLU A 95 19.15 -13.69 4.82
CA GLU A 95 20.38 -13.18 4.19
C GLU A 95 21.65 -13.75 4.84
N HIS A 96 21.63 -13.91 6.16
CA HIS A 96 22.73 -14.51 6.93
C HIS A 96 22.66 -16.04 7.00
N ASN A 97 21.87 -16.68 6.13
CA ASN A 97 21.72 -18.14 6.03
C ASN A 97 21.43 -18.82 7.38
N GLN A 98 20.65 -18.17 8.25
CA GLN A 98 20.34 -18.72 9.56
C GLN A 98 19.49 -20.00 9.43
N PRO A 99 19.67 -20.97 10.34
CA PRO A 99 18.94 -22.23 10.27
C PRO A 99 17.44 -22.04 10.54
N PRO A 100 16.59 -23.02 10.16
CA PRO A 100 15.13 -22.94 10.31
C PRO A 100 14.63 -22.47 11.66
N LYS A 101 15.26 -22.92 12.76
CA LYS A 101 14.88 -22.53 14.11
C LYS A 101 14.87 -21.00 14.30
N VAL A 102 15.79 -20.27 13.67
CA VAL A 102 15.97 -18.83 13.84
C VAL A 102 14.98 -18.04 12.99
N PHE A 103 14.91 -18.31 11.69
CA PHE A 103 13.95 -17.60 10.83
C PHE A 103 12.50 -17.96 11.17
N LEU A 104 12.22 -19.18 11.67
CA LEU A 104 10.88 -19.53 12.15
C LEU A 104 10.47 -18.73 13.39
N ALA A 105 11.42 -18.39 14.26
CA ALA A 105 11.14 -17.53 15.41
C ALA A 105 10.77 -16.11 14.95
N HIS A 106 11.50 -15.56 13.98
CA HIS A 106 11.21 -14.25 13.40
C HIS A 106 9.91 -14.23 12.60
N GLY A 107 9.64 -15.28 11.82
CA GLY A 107 8.40 -15.43 11.05
C GLY A 107 7.14 -15.38 11.92
N LYS A 108 7.20 -15.87 13.16
CA LYS A 108 6.08 -15.73 14.11
C LYS A 108 5.79 -14.28 14.46
N PHE A 109 6.82 -13.45 14.63
CA PHE A 109 6.64 -12.03 14.89
C PHE A 109 6.05 -11.30 13.68
N VAL A 110 6.47 -11.65 12.46
CA VAL A 110 5.84 -11.14 11.23
C VAL A 110 4.35 -11.45 11.21
N VAL A 111 3.98 -12.71 11.43
CA VAL A 111 2.58 -13.15 11.42
C VAL A 111 1.77 -12.45 12.52
N LEU A 112 2.31 -12.36 13.73
CA LEU A 112 1.66 -11.69 14.86
C LEU A 112 1.41 -10.19 14.59
N SER A 113 2.42 -9.49 14.08
CA SER A 113 2.33 -8.06 13.75
C SER A 113 1.32 -7.80 12.64
N ALA A 114 1.31 -8.61 11.59
CA ALA A 114 0.35 -8.48 10.50
C ALA A 114 -1.09 -8.85 10.91
N HIS A 115 -1.27 -9.86 11.78
CA HIS A 115 -2.58 -10.22 12.29
C HIS A 115 -3.23 -9.07 13.08
N LYS A 116 -2.44 -8.23 13.75
CA LYS A 116 -2.96 -7.04 14.42
C LYS A 116 -3.55 -6.02 13.43
N LEU A 117 -2.98 -5.91 12.22
CA LEU A 117 -3.54 -5.08 11.15
C LEU A 117 -4.85 -5.66 10.61
N VAL A 118 -4.93 -6.97 10.38
CA VAL A 118 -6.18 -7.65 10.00
C VAL A 118 -7.29 -7.36 11.01
N HIS A 119 -6.98 -7.49 12.30
CA HIS A 119 -7.93 -7.19 13.37
C HIS A 119 -8.40 -5.73 13.37
N ILE A 120 -7.51 -4.78 13.06
CA ILE A 120 -7.89 -3.37 12.87
C ILE A 120 -8.88 -3.24 11.70
N GLY A 121 -8.58 -3.87 10.57
CA GLY A 121 -9.48 -3.89 9.40
C GLY A 121 -10.86 -4.44 9.72
N ASP A 122 -10.93 -5.59 10.41
CA ASP A 122 -12.18 -6.20 10.86
C ASP A 122 -12.96 -5.28 11.81
N THR A 123 -12.25 -4.59 12.70
CA THR A 123 -12.88 -3.68 13.66
C THR A 123 -13.47 -2.48 12.94
N VAL A 124 -12.72 -1.86 12.02
CA VAL A 124 -13.22 -0.76 11.20
C VAL A 124 -14.42 -1.20 10.37
N HIS A 125 -14.35 -2.37 9.74
CA HIS A 125 -15.47 -2.93 8.98
C HIS A 125 -16.77 -3.01 9.81
N ARG A 126 -16.68 -3.36 11.10
CA ARG A 126 -17.86 -3.49 11.98
C ARG A 126 -18.37 -2.17 12.54
N ASN A 127 -17.53 -1.12 12.56
CA ASN A 127 -17.80 0.13 13.27
C ASN A 127 -17.99 1.35 12.35
N VAL A 128 -17.82 1.19 11.03
CA VAL A 128 -18.05 2.24 10.02
C VAL A 128 -19.38 2.00 9.31
N GLY A 129 -20.21 3.04 9.24
CA GLY A 129 -21.50 3.04 8.54
C GLY A 129 -21.37 3.11 7.01
N CYS A 130 -20.37 3.84 6.52
CA CYS A 130 -20.10 3.97 5.08
C CYS A 130 -19.79 2.61 4.42
N ALA A 131 -20.68 2.16 3.54
CA ALA A 131 -20.59 0.84 2.90
C ALA A 131 -19.35 0.69 2.01
N ASP A 132 -18.94 1.75 1.31
CA ASP A 132 -17.79 1.72 0.40
C ASP A 132 -16.48 1.52 1.18
N VAL A 133 -16.30 2.28 2.26
CA VAL A 133 -15.14 2.14 3.15
C VAL A 133 -15.14 0.78 3.81
N ARG A 134 -16.29 0.35 4.36
CA ARG A 134 -16.44 -0.96 5.00
C ARG A 134 -16.08 -2.12 4.07
N THR A 135 -16.50 -2.06 2.81
CA THR A 135 -16.25 -3.12 1.82
C THR A 135 -14.79 -3.14 1.39
N ARG A 136 -14.20 -1.95 1.15
CA ARG A 136 -12.79 -1.81 0.78
C ARG A 136 -11.85 -2.31 1.86
N VAL A 137 -12.07 -1.89 3.11
CA VAL A 137 -11.27 -2.29 4.27
C VAL A 137 -11.37 -3.80 4.50
N LEU A 138 -12.57 -4.38 4.40
CA LEU A 138 -12.76 -5.83 4.55
C LEU A 138 -12.01 -6.61 3.46
N ALA A 139 -12.09 -6.16 2.20
CA ALA A 139 -11.38 -6.81 1.11
C ALA A 139 -9.86 -6.83 1.39
N CYS A 140 -9.27 -5.69 1.78
CA CYS A 140 -7.87 -5.62 2.15
C CYS A 140 -7.52 -6.53 3.36
N ALA A 141 -8.36 -6.56 4.38
CA ALA A 141 -8.15 -7.39 5.57
C ALA A 141 -8.19 -8.90 5.23
N ASN A 142 -9.13 -9.33 4.38
CA ASN A 142 -9.22 -10.71 3.91
C ASN A 142 -8.00 -11.10 3.07
N THR A 143 -7.60 -10.27 2.11
CA THR A 143 -6.41 -10.55 1.28
C THR A 143 -5.14 -10.65 2.13
N LEU A 144 -4.99 -9.78 3.13
CA LEU A 144 -3.87 -9.85 4.08
C LEU A 144 -3.91 -11.14 4.92
N SER A 145 -5.10 -11.56 5.35
CA SER A 145 -5.31 -12.81 6.10
C SER A 145 -4.95 -14.05 5.26
N GLU A 146 -5.37 -14.09 4.00
CA GLU A 146 -5.04 -15.16 3.06
C GLU A 146 -3.53 -15.23 2.80
N ALA A 147 -2.88 -14.08 2.60
CA ALA A 147 -1.43 -14.01 2.45
C ALA A 147 -0.70 -14.50 3.70
N LEU A 148 -1.19 -14.19 4.91
CA LEU A 148 -0.61 -14.72 6.16
C LEU A 148 -0.67 -16.26 6.20
N ALA A 149 -1.79 -16.86 5.81
CA ALA A 149 -1.93 -18.31 5.75
C ALA A 149 -0.96 -18.92 4.73
N ALA A 150 -0.83 -18.31 3.55
CA ALA A 150 0.11 -18.74 2.52
C ALA A 150 1.56 -18.64 2.99
N THR A 151 1.94 -17.55 3.67
CA THR A 151 3.27 -17.35 4.23
C THR A 151 3.59 -18.40 5.29
N VAL A 152 2.67 -18.71 6.21
CA VAL A 152 2.88 -19.80 7.19
C VAL A 152 3.16 -21.14 6.50
N HIS A 153 2.43 -21.46 5.43
CA HIS A 153 2.65 -22.68 4.66
C HIS A 153 4.02 -22.69 3.97
N LYS A 154 4.37 -21.61 3.27
CA LYS A 154 5.65 -21.45 2.57
C LYS A 154 6.83 -21.46 3.54
N THR A 155 6.72 -20.81 4.69
CA THR A 155 7.71 -20.82 5.76
C THR A 155 7.92 -22.22 6.34
N LYS A 156 6.85 -22.99 6.55
CA LYS A 156 6.96 -24.39 6.99
C LYS A 156 7.66 -25.24 5.92
N ARG A 157 7.33 -25.05 4.65
CA ARG A 157 7.97 -25.74 3.52
C ARG A 157 9.45 -25.42 3.43
N ALA A 158 9.83 -24.14 3.54
CA ALA A 158 11.21 -23.69 3.57
C ALA A 158 12.01 -24.34 4.70
N ALA A 159 11.41 -24.44 5.90
CA ALA A 159 12.04 -25.12 7.04
C ALA A 159 12.24 -26.63 6.81
N GLN A 160 11.29 -27.31 6.18
CA GLN A 160 11.35 -28.74 5.89
C GLN A 160 12.35 -29.09 4.79
N GLN A 161 12.52 -28.20 3.81
CA GLN A 161 13.36 -28.41 2.64
C GLN A 161 14.71 -27.70 2.75
N PHE A 162 15.02 -27.08 3.88
CA PHE A 162 16.27 -26.34 4.07
C PHE A 162 17.49 -27.25 3.82
N PRO A 163 18.49 -26.83 3.01
CA PRO A 163 18.74 -25.48 2.47
C PRO A 163 18.27 -25.28 1.00
N SER A 164 17.05 -25.67 0.66
CA SER A 164 16.46 -25.40 -0.67
C SER A 164 16.30 -23.90 -0.92
N VAL A 165 17.10 -23.35 -1.84
CA VAL A 165 17.06 -21.92 -2.23
C VAL A 165 15.68 -21.55 -2.78
N THR A 166 15.07 -22.40 -3.60
CA THR A 166 13.73 -22.16 -4.16
C THR A 166 12.68 -22.00 -3.06
N ALA A 167 12.67 -22.92 -2.08
CA ALA A 167 11.68 -22.88 -1.01
C ALA A 167 11.87 -21.66 -0.09
N VAL A 168 13.12 -21.28 0.15
CA VAL A 168 13.48 -20.07 0.91
C VAL A 168 13.06 -18.81 0.15
N GLN A 169 13.28 -18.74 -1.16
CA GLN A 169 12.87 -17.59 -1.97
C GLN A 169 11.35 -17.42 -1.99
N GLU A 170 10.58 -18.48 -2.22
CA GLU A 170 9.12 -18.41 -2.22
C GLU A 170 8.57 -17.94 -0.86
N MET A 171 9.23 -18.32 0.24
CA MET A 171 8.92 -17.83 1.59
C MET A 171 9.23 -16.32 1.71
N VAL A 172 10.40 -15.87 1.26
CA VAL A 172 10.77 -14.45 1.26
C VAL A 172 9.76 -13.62 0.47
N ASP A 173 9.44 -14.06 -0.75
CA ASP A 173 8.47 -13.37 -1.62
C ASP A 173 7.11 -13.23 -0.90
N SER A 174 6.63 -14.29 -0.24
CA SER A 174 5.38 -14.23 0.52
C SER A 174 5.42 -13.32 1.75
N VAL A 175 6.60 -13.13 2.36
CA VAL A 175 6.77 -12.16 3.46
C VAL A 175 6.77 -10.73 2.93
N VAL A 176 7.36 -10.49 1.75
CA VAL A 176 7.32 -9.19 1.08
C VAL A 176 5.88 -8.85 0.65
N ASP A 177 5.11 -9.81 0.15
CA ASP A 177 3.69 -9.64 -0.19
C ASP A 177 2.88 -9.12 1.02
N ILE A 178 3.15 -9.63 2.23
CA ILE A 178 2.51 -9.14 3.47
C ILE A 178 2.74 -7.64 3.67
N SER A 179 3.94 -7.13 3.37
CA SER A 179 4.26 -5.70 3.50
C SER A 179 3.41 -4.85 2.55
N HIS A 180 3.27 -5.29 1.30
CA HIS A 180 2.46 -4.60 0.30
C HIS A 180 0.98 -4.60 0.69
N LEU A 181 0.43 -5.75 1.08
CA LEU A 181 -0.97 -5.87 1.49
C LEU A 181 -1.28 -5.09 2.78
N ALA A 182 -0.35 -5.04 3.72
CA ALA A 182 -0.46 -4.20 4.91
C ALA A 182 -0.47 -2.71 4.57
N ARG A 183 0.32 -2.28 3.58
CA ARG A 183 0.29 -0.90 3.06
C ARG A 183 -1.05 -0.60 2.41
N ASP A 184 -1.60 -1.52 1.61
CA ASP A 184 -2.89 -1.34 0.96
C ASP A 184 -4.02 -1.21 1.98
N LEU A 185 -4.03 -2.05 3.01
CA LEU A 185 -4.96 -1.92 4.13
C LEU A 185 -4.82 -0.56 4.82
N LYS A 186 -3.59 -0.11 5.10
CA LYS A 186 -3.36 1.24 5.67
C LYS A 186 -3.91 2.34 4.77
N MET A 187 -3.69 2.26 3.46
CA MET A 187 -4.18 3.27 2.52
C MET A 187 -5.71 3.23 2.40
N SER A 188 -6.34 2.06 2.56
CA SER A 188 -7.80 1.92 2.58
C SER A 188 -8.46 2.64 3.77
N LEU A 189 -7.71 2.85 4.85
CA LEU A 189 -8.15 3.54 6.07
C LEU A 189 -7.87 5.04 6.07
N LYS A 190 -7.01 5.51 5.16
CA LYS A 190 -6.77 6.95 5.02
C LYS A 190 -7.99 7.58 4.37
N ILE A 191 -8.64 8.44 5.13
CA ILE A 191 -9.42 9.54 4.55
C ILE A 191 -8.38 10.39 3.82
N VAL A 192 -8.54 10.61 2.51
CA VAL A 192 -7.65 11.50 1.77
C VAL A 192 -7.94 12.91 2.25
N ALA A 193 -7.25 13.31 3.33
CA ALA A 193 -7.25 14.66 3.82
C ALA A 193 -6.53 15.53 2.79
N GLN A 194 -7.23 16.57 2.32
CA GLN A 194 -6.70 17.63 1.47
C GLN A 194 -5.50 18.35 2.09
#